data_AF-A0A349KMV0-F1
#
_entry.id   AF-A0A349KMV0-F1
#
_cell.length_a   1.000
_cell.length_b   1.000
_cell.length_c   1.000
_cell.angle_alpha   90.00
_cell.angle_beta   90.00
_cell.angle_gamma   90.00
#
_symmetry.space_group_name_H-M   'P 1'
#
loop_
_entity.id
_entity.type
_entity.pdbx_description
1 polymer ?
#
loop_
_entity_poly.entity_id
_entity_poly.type
_entity_poly.pdbx_seq_one_letter_code
_entity_poly.pdbx_strand_id
1 'polypeptide(L)'
;MFLTMVVGPDFDLLDLFYGTKIRRSHTDNFLVGFDRLIKLARNCDTDNIILDSLIYSAHGLLSTRMRKLHPDIRFEIITGTNSEAYLERIIREGSGSAN
;
A
#
# COMPACT_ATOMS: atom_id res chain seq x y z
N MET A 1 -0.57 17.57 1.95
CA MET A 1 -1.69 16.92 1.23
C MET A 1 -1.10 16.23 0.00
N PHE A 2 -0.69 14.96 0.13
CA PHE A 2 0.01 14.22 -0.96
C PHE A 2 -0.95 13.86 -2.11
N LEU A 3 -2.24 13.70 -1.80
CA LEU A 3 -3.31 13.38 -2.75
C LEU A 3 -3.74 14.56 -3.64
N THR A 4 -3.24 15.77 -3.40
CA THR A 4 -3.60 16.97 -4.18
C THR A 4 -2.40 17.69 -4.78
N MET A 5 -1.22 17.06 -4.80
CA MET A 5 -0.14 17.61 -5.60
C MET A 5 -0.55 17.48 -7.06
N VAL A 6 -0.93 18.60 -7.66
CA VAL A 6 -1.07 18.72 -9.11
C VAL A 6 0.30 18.39 -9.68
N VAL A 7 0.44 17.17 -10.19
CA VAL A 7 1.62 16.69 -10.89
C VAL A 7 1.64 17.45 -12.22
N GLY A 8 2.40 18.54 -12.27
CA GLY A 8 2.73 19.18 -13.54
C GLY A 8 3.53 18.21 -14.42
N PRO A 9 3.58 18.42 -15.74
CA PRO A 9 4.28 17.52 -16.68
C PRO A 9 5.76 17.29 -16.32
N ASP A 10 6.39 18.21 -15.58
CA ASP A 10 7.81 18.14 -15.17
C ASP A 10 8.03 17.62 -13.73
N PHE A 11 7.02 17.01 -13.11
CA PHE A 11 7.13 16.58 -11.71
C PHE A 11 7.76 15.19 -11.56
N ASP A 12 9.05 15.14 -11.21
CA ASP A 12 9.77 13.89 -10.95
C ASP A 12 9.58 13.41 -9.50
N LEU A 13 8.79 12.34 -9.36
CA LEU A 13 8.58 11.68 -8.07
C LEU A 13 9.85 11.03 -7.51
N LEU A 14 10.78 10.61 -8.37
CA LEU A 14 12.05 10.04 -7.92
C LEU A 14 12.89 11.12 -7.24
N ASP A 15 13.03 12.30 -7.84
CA ASP A 15 13.68 13.46 -7.21
C ASP A 15 12.96 13.91 -5.93
N LEU A 16 11.62 13.93 -5.93
CA LEU A 16 10.84 14.30 -4.75
C LEU A 16 11.18 13.42 -3.54
N PHE A 17 11.26 12.11 -3.74
CA PHE A 17 11.44 11.16 -2.64
C PHE A 17 12.91 10.88 -2.32
N TYR A 18 13.79 10.93 -3.31
CA TYR A 18 15.16 10.42 -3.20
C TYR A 18 16.23 11.40 -3.73
N GLY A 19 15.85 12.56 -4.28
CA GLY A 19 16.78 13.51 -4.90
C GLY A 19 17.75 14.21 -3.94
N THR A 20 17.47 14.19 -2.63
CA THR A 20 18.40 14.69 -1.61
C THR A 20 18.54 13.69 -0.47
N LYS A 21 19.65 13.79 0.28
CA LYS A 21 19.91 12.94 1.46
C LYS A 21 18.79 13.05 2.51
N ILE A 22 18.25 14.25 2.71
CA ILE A 22 17.16 14.49 3.67
C ILE A 22 15.88 13.80 3.21
N ARG A 23 15.47 14.02 1.95
CA ARG A 23 14.29 13.39 1.36
C ARG A 23 14.38 11.86 1.40
N ARG A 24 15.52 11.31 0.98
CA ARG A 24 15.80 9.86 1.06
C ARG A 24 15.64 9.35 2.48
N SER A 25 16.28 9.99 3.47
CA SER A 25 16.17 9.59 4.88
C SER A 25 14.72 9.59 5.38
N HIS A 26 13.93 10.62 5.05
CA HIS A 26 12.51 10.65 5.40
C HIS A 26 11.71 9.54 4.73
N THR A 27 11.94 9.31 3.44
CA THR A 27 11.29 8.24 2.68
C THR A 27 11.63 6.86 3.27
N ASP A 28 12.91 6.60 3.53
CA ASP A 28 13.39 5.32 4.09
C ASP A 28 12.83 5.08 5.49
N ASN A 29 12.81 6.11 6.35
CA ASN A 29 12.22 6.02 7.68
C ASN A 29 10.71 5.72 7.63
N PHE A 30 10.00 6.37 6.71
CA PHE A 30 8.58 6.08 6.47
C PHE A 30 8.38 4.64 6.02
N LEU A 31 9.16 4.17 5.04
CA LEU A 31 9.08 2.81 4.52
C LEU A 31 9.35 1.77 5.61
N VAL A 32 10.38 1.96 6.43
CA VAL A 32 10.70 1.06 7.56
C VAL A 32 9.57 1.02 8.57
N GLY A 33 9.02 2.18 8.95
CA GLY A 33 7.90 2.26 9.90
C GLY A 33 6.65 1.56 9.36
N PHE A 34 6.30 1.83 8.11
CA PHE A 34 5.12 1.27 7.46
C PHE A 34 5.26 -0.25 7.23
N ASP A 35 6.47 -0.71 6.88
CA ASP A 35 6.77 -2.14 6.74
C ASP A 35 6.55 -2.91 8.03
N ARG A 36 7.06 -2.37 9.15
CA ARG A 36 6.86 -2.95 10.48
C ARG A 36 5.38 -2.98 10.87
N LEU A 37 4.63 -1.93 10.53
CA LEU A 37 3.20 -1.86 10.78
C LEU A 37 2.42 -2.93 10.01
N ILE A 38 2.71 -3.11 8.72
CA ILE A 38 2.10 -4.17 7.90
C ILE A 38 2.41 -5.56 8.49
N LYS A 39 3.66 -5.81 8.87
CA LYS A 39 4.07 -7.08 9.46
C LYS A 39 3.32 -7.38 10.77
N LEU A 40 3.14 -6.36 11.60
CA LEU A 40 2.37 -6.50 12.85
C LEU A 40 0.88 -6.72 12.58
N ALA A 41 0.29 -5.99 11.63
CA ALA A 41 -1.11 -6.16 11.25
C ALA A 41 -1.37 -7.60 10.77
N ARG A 42 -0.54 -8.14 9.87
CA ARG A 42 -0.65 -9.53 9.39
C ARG A 42 -0.66 -10.58 10.51
N ASN A 43 0.02 -10.32 11.63
CA ASN A 43 0.08 -11.28 12.74
C ASN A 43 -1.20 -11.30 13.59
N CYS A 44 -2.05 -10.29 13.51
CA CYS A 44 -3.29 -10.19 14.29
C CYS A 44 -4.56 -10.06 13.45
N ASP A 45 -4.45 -10.15 12.12
CA ASP A 45 -5.51 -9.83 11.17
C ASP A 45 -5.88 -11.03 10.31
N THR A 46 -6.61 -11.97 10.91
CA THR A 46 -7.03 -13.23 10.29
C THR A 46 -7.79 -13.01 8.98
N ASP A 47 -8.58 -11.94 8.89
CA ASP A 47 -9.47 -11.66 7.77
C ASP A 47 -8.93 -10.55 6.83
N ASN A 48 -7.67 -10.13 7.00
CA ASN A 48 -7.03 -9.04 6.24
C ASN A 48 -7.74 -7.68 6.31
N ILE A 49 -8.63 -7.44 7.28
CA ILE A 49 -9.39 -6.18 7.39
C ILE A 49 -8.45 -5.02 7.71
N ILE A 50 -7.53 -5.21 8.66
CA ILE A 50 -6.56 -4.20 9.09
C ILE A 50 -5.53 -3.98 7.99
N LEU A 51 -5.02 -5.05 7.38
CA LEU A 51 -4.07 -5.02 6.30
C LEU A 51 -4.64 -4.27 5.09
N ASP A 52 -5.84 -4.63 4.64
CA ASP A 52 -6.51 -4.00 3.51
C ASP A 52 -6.74 -2.50 3.79
N SER A 53 -7.20 -2.18 5.00
CA SER A 53 -7.37 -0.79 5.44
C SER A 53 -6.06 0.00 5.37
N LEU A 54 -4.93 -0.61 5.74
CA LEU A 54 -3.62 0.03 5.68
C LEU A 54 -3.14 0.22 4.24
N ILE A 55 -3.17 -0.82 3.40
CA ILE A 55 -2.59 -0.76 2.05
C ILE A 55 -3.41 0.12 1.10
N TYR A 56 -4.74 0.19 1.29
CA TYR A 56 -5.63 1.05 0.50
C TYR A 56 -5.81 2.44 1.10
N SER A 57 -5.20 2.73 2.26
CA SER A 57 -5.12 4.09 2.79
C SER A 57 -4.23 4.99 1.93
N ALA A 58 -4.34 6.31 2.09
CA ALA A 58 -3.44 7.27 1.47
C ALA A 58 -1.95 6.98 1.77
N HIS A 59 -1.64 6.50 2.98
CA HIS A 59 -0.29 6.12 3.38
C HIS A 59 0.17 4.82 2.72
N GLY A 60 -0.73 3.85 2.50
CA GLY A 60 -0.44 2.63 1.77
C GLY A 60 -0.16 2.87 0.29
N LEU A 61 -0.97 3.73 -0.35
CA LEU A 61 -0.73 4.17 -1.73
C LEU A 61 0.59 4.94 -1.85
N LEU A 62 0.90 5.80 -0.88
CA LEU A 62 2.19 6.50 -0.82
C LEU A 62 3.36 5.52 -0.67
N SER A 63 3.27 4.57 0.27
CA SER A 63 4.28 3.52 0.48
C SER A 63 4.52 2.73 -0.80
N THR A 64 3.45 2.36 -1.51
CA THR A 64 3.53 1.64 -2.79
C THR A 64 4.33 2.43 -3.83
N ARG A 65 4.09 3.75 -3.95
CA ARG A 65 4.83 4.61 -4.89
C ARG A 65 6.30 4.74 -4.51
N MET A 66 6.60 4.98 -3.24
CA MET A 66 7.97 5.05 -2.72
C MET A 66 8.73 3.73 -2.97
N ARG A 67 8.13 2.58 -2.62
CA ARG A 67 8.72 1.25 -2.85
C ARG A 67 9.01 0.98 -4.32
N LYS A 68 8.09 1.37 -5.23
CA LYS A 68 8.27 1.20 -6.67
C LYS A 68 9.44 2.02 -7.22
N LEU A 69 9.63 3.23 -6.69
CA LEU A 69 10.67 4.17 -7.11
C LEU A 69 11.99 4.01 -6.36
N HIS A 70 12.05 3.15 -5.35
CA HIS A 70 13.24 3.04 -4.51
C HIS A 70 14.47 2.68 -5.38
N PRO A 71 15.56 3.47 -5.30
CA PRO A 71 16.71 3.33 -6.19
C PRO A 71 17.48 2.03 -5.96
N ASP A 72 17.61 1.59 -4.71
CA ASP A 72 18.52 0.48 -4.35
C ASP A 72 17.82 -0.83 -3.98
N ILE A 73 16.54 -0.81 -3.64
CA ILE A 73 15.81 -1.95 -3.06
C ILE A 73 14.61 -2.26 -3.94
N ARG A 74 14.47 -3.53 -4.30
CA ARG A 74 13.26 -4.08 -4.93
C ARG A 74 12.41 -4.72 -3.85
N PHE A 75 11.34 -4.04 -3.45
CA PHE A 75 10.43 -4.56 -2.44
C PHE A 75 9.48 -5.59 -3.05
N GLU A 76 9.12 -6.58 -2.23
CA GLU A 76 8.02 -7.47 -2.54
C GLU A 76 6.70 -6.71 -2.60
N ILE A 77 5.80 -7.17 -3.48
CA ILE A 77 4.46 -6.61 -3.60
C ILE A 77 3.67 -6.96 -2.35
N ILE A 78 3.09 -5.95 -1.71
CA ILE A 78 2.19 -6.16 -0.59
C ILE A 78 0.84 -6.60 -1.17
N THR A 79 0.49 -7.87 -0.95
CA THR A 79 -0.82 -8.43 -1.31
C THR A 79 -1.79 -8.29 -0.15
N GLY A 80 -3.02 -7.88 -0.46
CA GLY A 80 -4.18 -7.89 0.42
C GLY A 80 -5.24 -8.90 -0.07
N THR A 81 -6.49 -8.69 0.31
CA THR A 81 -7.60 -9.57 -0.09
C THR A 81 -7.80 -9.58 -1.61
N ASN A 82 -7.94 -10.77 -2.19
CA ASN A 82 -8.42 -10.91 -3.56
C ASN A 82 -9.92 -10.60 -3.61
N SER A 83 -10.25 -9.35 -3.96
CA SER A 83 -11.64 -8.87 -3.99
C SER A 83 -12.52 -9.64 -4.97
N GLU A 84 -11.99 -10.11 -6.10
CA GLU A 84 -12.75 -10.90 -7.09
C GLU A 84 -13.20 -12.23 -6.47
N ALA A 85 -12.25 -13.01 -5.95
CA ALA A 85 -12.56 -14.28 -5.29
C ALA A 85 -13.47 -14.10 -4.06
N TYR A 86 -13.30 -13.01 -3.31
CA TYR A 86 -14.15 -12.69 -2.16
C TYR A 86 -15.60 -12.42 -2.58
N LEU A 87 -15.81 -11.63 -3.64
CA LEU A 87 -17.15 -11.33 -4.17
C LEU A 87 -17.81 -12.55 -4.80
N GLU A 88 -17.05 -13.37 -5.55
CA GLU A 88 -17.56 -14.65 -6.08
C GLU A 88 -18.09 -15.57 -4.99
N ARG A 89 -17.37 -15.66 -3.85
CA ARG A 89 -17.82 -16.42 -2.68
C ARG A 89 -19.14 -15.88 -2.14
N ILE A 90 -19.26 -14.57 -1.95
CA ILE A 90 -20.50 -13.93 -1.46
C ILE A 90 -21.67 -14.20 -2.40
N ILE A 91 -21.47 -14.06 -3.72
CA ILE A 91 -22.51 -14.32 -4.71
C ILE A 91 -22.99 -15.78 -4.62
N ARG A 92 -22.04 -16.73 -4.54
CA ARG A 92 -22.35 -18.16 -4.42
C ARG A 92 -23.12 -18.47 -3.14
N GLU A 93 -22.67 -17.95 -1.99
CA GLU A 93 -23.31 -18.16 -0.69
C GLU A 93 -24.70 -17.50 -0.60
N GLY A 94 -24.85 -16.29 -1.15
CA GLY A 94 -26.14 -15.57 -1.23
C GLY A 94 -27.14 -16.24 -2.17
N SER A 95 -26.67 -16.87 -3.25
CA SER A 95 -27.51 -17.63 -4.19
C SER A 95 -28.00 -18.98 -3.64
N GLY A 96 -27.42 -19.47 -2.53
CA GLY A 96 -27.79 -20.74 -1.89
C GLY A 96 -28.87 -20.64 -0.80
N SER A 97 -29.33 -19.42 -0.45
CA SER A 97 -30.33 -19.18 0.62
C SER A 97 -31.78 -19.04 0.11
N ALA A 98 -32.02 -19.27 -1.17
CA ALA A 98 -33.36 -19.32 -1.76
C ALA A 98 -33.72 -20.76 -2.11
N ASN A 99 -34.06 -21.57 -1.09
CA ASN A 99 -34.84 -22.80 -1.21
C ASN A 99 -35.46 -23.16 0.14
#